data_AF-A0A3M1NBL8-F1
#
_entry.id   AF-A0A3M1NBL8-F1
#
_cell.length_a   1.000
_cell.length_b   1.000
_cell.length_c   1.000
_cell.angle_alpha   90.00
_cell.angle_beta   90.00
_cell.angle_gamma   90.00
#
_symmetry.space_group_name_H-M   'P 1'
#
loop_
_entity.id
_entity.type
_entity.pdbx_description
1 polymer ?
#
loop_
_entity_poly.entity_id
_entity_poly.type
_entity_poly.pdbx_seq_one_letter_code
_entity_poly.pdbx_strand_id
1 'polypeptide(L)' 'MLRKPRMVALSKMDLVAPDEQEARIAAVRASFPEDLTLLPISAVTGAGLDDLRRALWERIQAVREAEAV' A
#
# COMPACT_ATOMS: atom_id res chain seq x y z
N MET A 1 8.47 -20.33 -8.44
CA MET A 1 8.49 -18.93 -7.99
C MET A 1 7.87 -18.85 -6.60
N LEU A 2 8.61 -18.45 -5.57
CA LEU A 2 7.99 -18.18 -4.25
C LEU A 2 7.02 -17.00 -4.38
N ARG A 3 5.72 -17.26 -4.25
CA ARG A 3 4.67 -16.23 -4.19
C ARG A 3 4.68 -15.60 -2.79
N LYS A 4 5.57 -14.64 -2.56
CA LYS A 4 5.51 -13.84 -1.33
C LYS A 4 4.23 -13.00 -1.33
N PRO A 5 3.62 -12.75 -0.16
CA PRO A 5 2.58 -11.72 -0.02
C PRO A 5 3.08 -10.37 -0.56
N ARG A 6 2.24 -9.65 -1.30
CA ARG A 6 2.59 -8.37 -1.95
C ARG A 6 1.57 -7.29 -1.60
N MET A 7 2.04 -6.05 -1.62
CA MET A 7 1.24 -4.83 -1.52
C MET A 7 1.91 -3.75 -2.37
N VAL A 8 1.17 -2.70 -2.72
CA VAL A 8 1.66 -1.59 -3.54
C VAL A 8 1.60 -0.29 -2.73
N ALA A 9 2.74 0.36 -2.57
CA ALA A 9 2.79 1.74 -2.11
C ALA A 9 2.84 2.67 -3.32
N LEU A 10 1.78 3.44 -3.56
CA LEU A 10 1.75 4.45 -4.60
C LEU A 10 2.42 5.71 -4.07
N SER A 11 3.71 5.87 -4.37
CA SER A 11 4.54 6.95 -3.84
C SER A 11 4.44 8.25 -4.64
N LYS A 12 4.90 9.34 -4.01
CA LYS A 12 4.94 10.72 -4.54
C LYS A 12 3.56 11.34 -4.80
N MET A 13 2.58 11.03 -3.95
CA MET A 13 1.25 11.62 -4.06
C MET A 13 1.22 13.15 -3.83
N ASP A 14 2.29 13.70 -3.26
CA ASP A 14 2.52 15.15 -3.17
C ASP A 14 2.66 15.84 -4.55
N LEU A 15 2.99 15.10 -5.61
CA LEU A 15 3.07 15.63 -6.97
C LEU A 15 1.70 15.66 -7.69
N VAL A 16 0.66 15.09 -7.08
CA VAL A 16 -0.69 15.01 -7.64
C VAL A 16 -1.55 16.06 -6.95
N ALA A 17 -2.24 16.89 -7.75
CA ALA A 17 -3.12 17.92 -7.23
C ALA A 17 -4.22 17.30 -6.35
N PRO A 18 -4.58 17.91 -5.19
CA PRO A 18 -5.49 17.30 -4.21
C PRO A 18 -6.84 16.83 -4.79
N ASP A 19 -7.38 17.59 -5.75
CA ASP A 19 -8.62 17.30 -6.47
C ASP A 19 -8.50 16.15 -7.49
N GLU A 20 -7.28 15.82 -7.91
CA GLU A 20 -6.99 14.72 -8.84
C GLU A 20 -6.54 13.43 -8.14
N GLN A 21 -6.24 13.48 -6.84
CA GLN A 21 -5.67 12.34 -6.11
C GLN A 21 -6.58 11.11 -6.13
N GLU A 22 -7.88 11.30 -5.91
CA GLU A 22 -8.85 10.21 -5.87
C GLU A 22 -8.96 9.52 -7.24
N ALA A 23 -9.08 10.29 -8.32
CA ALA A 23 -9.11 9.77 -9.68
C ALA A 23 -7.81 9.02 -10.02
N ARG A 24 -6.66 9.53 -9.58
CA ARG A 24 -5.35 8.89 -9.79
C ARG A 24 -5.26 7.56 -9.03
N ILE A 25 -5.71 7.52 -7.79
CA ILE A 25 -5.73 6.30 -6.97
C ILE A 25 -6.65 5.25 -7.62
N ALA A 26 -7.84 5.64 -8.06
CA ALA A 26 -8.79 4.76 -8.73
C ALA A 26 -8.22 4.19 -10.04
N ALA A 27 -7.59 5.02 -10.87
CA ALA A 27 -6.97 4.59 -12.12
C ALA A 27 -5.84 3.57 -11.88
N VAL A 28 -5.01 3.80 -10.86
CA VAL A 28 -3.96 2.84 -10.50
C VAL A 28 -4.58 1.57 -9.90
N ARG A 29 -5.63 1.68 -9.07
CA ARG A 29 -6.31 0.52 -8.49
C ARG A 29 -6.87 -0.42 -9.54
N ALA A 30 -7.46 0.11 -10.61
CA ALA A 30 -7.96 -0.67 -11.74
C ALA A 30 -6.88 -1.51 -12.45
N SER A 31 -5.59 -1.18 -12.26
CA SER A 31 -4.47 -1.94 -12.84
C SER A 31 -4.03 -3.15 -11.99
N PHE A 32 -4.63 -3.35 -10.82
CA PHE A 32 -4.25 -4.40 -9.89
C PHE A 32 -5.46 -5.26 -9.48
N PRO A 33 -5.23 -6.50 -9.02
CA PRO A 33 -6.25 -7.32 -8.38
C PRO A 33 -6.89 -6.63 -7.17
N GLU A 34 -8.19 -6.88 -6.95
CA GLU A 34 -8.96 -6.30 -5.85
C GLU A 34 -8.41 -6.70 -4.46
N ASP A 35 -7.85 -7.90 -4.35
CA ASP A 35 -7.27 -8.44 -3.12
C ASP A 35 -5.89 -7.85 -2.78
N LEU A 36 -5.28 -7.10 -3.71
CA LEU A 36 -3.99 -6.48 -3.50
C LEU A 36 -4.15 -5.13 -2.80
N THR A 37 -3.61 -5.01 -1.58
CA THR A 37 -3.57 -3.74 -0.85
C THR A 37 -2.76 -2.69 -1.61
N LEU A 38 -3.37 -1.51 -1.82
CA LEU A 38 -2.69 -0.31 -2.35
C LEU A 38 -2.83 0.84 -1.38
N LEU A 39 -1.70 1.46 -1.07
CA LEU A 39 -1.60 2.55 -0.11
C LEU A 39 -0.97 3.77 -0.80
N PRO A 40 -1.71 4.89 -0.97
CA PRO A 40 -1.14 6.14 -1.43
C PRO A 40 -0.24 6.74 -0.34
N ILE A 41 0.98 7.14 -0.69
CA ILE A 41 1.93 7.75 0.23
C ILE A 41 2.68 8.92 -0.41
N SER A 42 3.24 9.77 0.44
CA SER A 42 4.37 10.62 0.08
C SER A 42 5.49 10.40 1.09
N ALA A 43 6.62 9.89 0.60
CA ALA A 43 7.81 9.72 1.42
C ALA A 43 8.44 11.06 1.83
N VAL A 44 8.17 12.13 1.08
CA VAL A 44 8.71 13.48 1.36
C VAL A 44 7.89 14.18 2.42
N THR A 45 6.55 14.16 2.30
CA THR A 45 5.68 14.84 3.27
C THR A 45 5.34 13.98 4.49
N GLY A 46 5.60 12.68 4.42
CA GLY A 46 5.24 11.71 5.45
C GLY A 46 3.79 11.22 5.35
N ALA A 47 2.98 11.76 4.43
CA ALA A 47 1.60 11.34 4.24
C ALA A 47 1.51 9.83 3.94
N GLY A 48 0.66 9.12 4.67
CA GLY A 48 0.42 7.68 4.49
C GLY A 48 1.54 6.75 4.99
N LEU A 49 2.66 7.27 5.52
CA LEU A 49 3.76 6.41 6.01
C LEU A 49 3.38 5.62 7.26
N ASP A 50 2.58 6.19 8.17
CA ASP A 50 2.11 5.47 9.35
C ASP A 50 1.16 4.33 8.98
N ASP A 51 0.27 4.54 8.01
CA ASP A 51 -0.61 3.51 7.49
C ASP A 51 0.19 2.39 6.81
N LEU A 52 1.21 2.75 6.01
CA LEU A 52 2.11 1.78 5.40
C LEU A 52 2.87 0.97 6.45
N ARG A 53 3.42 1.63 7.47
CA ARG A 53 4.17 0.99 8.57
C ARG A 53 3.27 0.00 9.33
N ARG A 54 2.05 0.42 9.66
CA ARG A 54 1.06 -0.44 10.33
C ARG A 54 0.69 -1.64 9.46
N ALA A 55 0.35 -1.43 8.19
CA ALA A 55 -0.05 -2.50 7.29
C ALA A 55 1.08 -3.53 7.08
N LEU A 56 2.34 -3.08 6.98
CA LEU A 56 3.50 -3.96 6.92
C LEU A 56 3.66 -4.78 8.21
N TRP A 57 3.53 -4.13 9.37
CA TRP A 57 3.65 -4.81 10.67
C TRP A 57 2.58 -5.88 10.85
N GLU A 58 1.32 -5.56 10.57
CA GLU A 58 0.19 -6.50 10.62
C GLU A 58 0.42 -7.70 9.70
N ARG A 59 0.94 -7.47 8.49
CA ARG A 59 1.27 -8.55 7.55
C ARG A 59 2.37 -9.46 8.08
N ILE A 60 3.40 -8.88 8.71
CA ILE A 60 4.48 -9.66 9.33
C ILE A 60 3.95 -10.49 10.50
N GLN A 61 3.09 -9.92 11.36
CA GLN A 61 2.48 -10.66 12.45
C GLN A 61 1.63 -11.83 11.93
N ALA A 62 0.78 -11.59 10.94
CA ALA A 62 -0.06 -12.64 10.36
C ALA A 62 0.75 -13.81 9.76
N VAL A 63 1.89 -13.51 9.11
CA VAL A 63 2.78 -14.58 8.61
C VAL A 63 3.44 -15.34 9.77
N ARG A 64 3.92 -14.64 10.80
CA ARG A 64 4.54 -15.28 11.98
C ARG A 64 3.56 -16.18 12.72
N GLU A 65 2.32 -15.73 12.89
CA GLU A 65 1.25 -16.51 13.51
C GLU A 65 0.95 -17.78 12.70
N ALA A 66 0.90 -17.67 11.37
CA ALA A 66 0.68 -18.81 10.49
C ALA A 66 1.85 -19.82 10.45
N GLU A 67 3.08 -19.37 10.72
CA GLU A 67 4.28 -20.22 10.80
C GLU A 67 4.44 -20.89 12.18
N ALA A 68 3.79 -20.37 13.22
CA ALA A 68 3.85 -20.89 14.59
C ALA A 68 2.84 -22.02 14.87
N VAL A 69 1.99 -22.34 13.89
CA VAL A 69 0.98 -23.42 13.90
C VAL A 69 1.48 -24.59 13.05
#